data_AF-A0A7X6YPU3-F1
#
_entry.id   AF-A0A7X6YPU3-F1
#
_cell.length_a   1.000
_cell.length_b   1.000
_cell.length_c   1.000
_cell.angle_alpha   90.00
_cell.angle_beta   90.00
_cell.angle_gamma   90.00
#
_symmetry.space_group_name_H-M   'P 1'
#
loop_
_entity.id
_entity.type
_entity.pdbx_description
1 polymer ?
#
loop_
_entity_poly.entity_id
_entity_poly.type
_entity_poly.pdbx_seq_one_letter_code
_entity_poly.pdbx_strand_id
1 'polypeptide(L)'
;MISNALLKFAAAHDWHAADDEKYVFGKFNGYCFTAKTQDALSSYFLPLAGIAPEDLLDLSQYIEEGHFSLKLVDYAMTDNFLALRAKDTLFNSTAKQIERFLTQLTEKLQEYELDPHNCVICGQPAETESLYVGLYAYAHPECLDKKGIDYTAAFKAEADDSEELLILRRDSDGEDLVAYDPPAEDDLLPDPEKLAALAAEMSEYTAGLVNDLTDLCAVPSVKGPEEEDAPFGKATVEALNVFLGQADALGFRTKNLDNMAGYAEYGPEDASEMVACVCHLDVVPPGDGWTGDPWQLRREDDKLIARGVNDDKGPALSALYAVKALMDDPDFSPDKRIRVIVGLDEESGSACMNHYVKHEEIPLMGFTSDANFPAIYAEKGIARLRFTISRSENDQITKAKAGNAVNMVPSSCQLELKDTASQQFDGVTAHGSRPELGLNAINVAVDALLASGHEDSFLSFYSKYFSEYDGSALGLAFEDESGSTTVNAGLLEIDAKQAELVVDLRYPVSFDLDTALEDLKESLAKEGVALSMQDHMEPLYLPQDSPLISALMDVYNQGTGTEGRAVAIGGGTYARSIPNICAYGPAFPGDADVAHQADEWISLEKLLAATCIYRNAFRILATKE
;
A
#
# COMPACT_ATOMS: atom_id res chain seq x y z
N MET A 1 8.84 23.08 4.14
CA MET A 1 9.03 24.47 3.69
C MET A 1 7.68 25.04 3.30
N ILE A 2 7.32 26.24 3.76
CA ILE A 2 6.06 26.92 3.37
C ILE A 2 6.05 27.18 1.85
N SER A 3 4.90 27.01 1.19
CA SER A 3 4.79 27.27 -0.26
C SER A 3 4.86 28.78 -0.59
N ASN A 4 5.34 29.11 -1.79
CA ASN A 4 5.34 30.48 -2.31
C ASN A 4 3.94 31.13 -2.36
N ALA A 5 2.89 30.32 -2.48
CA ALA A 5 1.50 30.76 -2.48
C ALA A 5 1.04 31.20 -1.08
N LEU A 6 1.34 30.38 -0.07
CA LEU A 6 1.00 30.66 1.32
C LEU A 6 1.80 31.86 1.85
N LEU A 7 3.07 32.03 1.44
CA LEU A 7 3.85 33.24 1.73
C LEU A 7 3.27 34.50 1.07
N LYS A 8 2.81 34.43 -0.19
CA LYS A 8 2.14 35.56 -0.87
C LYS A 8 0.81 35.93 -0.22
N PHE A 9 0.03 34.93 0.19
CA PHE A 9 -1.20 35.13 0.94
C PHE A 9 -0.91 35.77 2.29
N ALA A 10 0.04 35.22 3.05
CA ALA A 10 0.44 35.74 4.34
C ALA A 10 0.89 37.21 4.25
N ALA A 11 1.71 37.54 3.26
CA ALA A 11 2.14 38.92 3.02
C ALA A 11 0.99 39.87 2.61
N ALA A 12 -0.05 39.38 1.93
CA ALA A 12 -1.20 40.20 1.52
C ALA A 12 -2.17 40.49 2.68
N HIS A 13 -2.22 39.63 3.70
CA HIS A 13 -3.11 39.74 4.86
C HIS A 13 -2.39 40.10 6.16
N ASP A 14 -1.12 40.52 6.09
CA ASP A 14 -0.29 40.91 7.23
C ASP A 14 -0.13 39.77 8.27
N TRP A 15 -0.06 38.52 7.80
CA TRP A 15 0.24 37.35 8.62
C TRP A 15 1.74 37.23 8.85
N HIS A 16 2.11 36.70 10.01
CA HIS A 16 3.49 36.47 10.41
C HIS A 16 3.96 35.08 9.96
N ALA A 17 5.21 34.99 9.48
CA ALA A 17 5.91 33.72 9.27
C ALA A 17 6.82 33.44 10.47
N ALA A 18 6.83 32.21 10.98
CA ALA A 18 7.71 31.82 12.09
C ALA A 18 9.16 31.61 11.61
N ASP A 19 10.14 31.87 12.48
CA ASP A 19 11.60 31.94 12.17
C ASP A 19 12.19 30.67 11.51
N ASP A 20 11.51 29.52 11.60
CA ASP A 20 11.93 28.24 10.99
C ASP A 20 11.32 27.99 9.58
N GLU A 21 10.53 28.92 9.02
CA GLU A 21 9.80 28.77 7.75
C GLU A 21 8.90 27.51 7.67
N LYS A 22 8.33 27.11 8.80
CA LYS A 22 7.43 25.93 8.89
C LYS A 22 5.95 26.28 8.90
N TYR A 23 5.58 27.47 9.38
CA TYR A 23 4.18 27.92 9.55
C TYR A 23 4.02 29.41 9.28
N VAL A 24 2.81 29.80 8.86
CA VAL A 24 2.32 31.19 8.88
C VAL A 24 1.11 31.30 9.79
N PHE A 25 0.91 32.45 10.42
CA PHE A 25 -0.22 32.69 11.30
C PHE A 25 -0.69 34.15 11.25
N GLY A 26 -1.98 34.36 11.44
CA GLY A 26 -2.56 35.70 11.44
C GLY A 26 -4.08 35.66 11.52
N LYS A 27 -4.72 36.82 11.35
CA LYS A 27 -6.17 36.94 11.39
C LYS A 27 -6.76 36.99 9.99
N PHE A 28 -7.92 36.37 9.81
CA PHE A 28 -8.72 36.50 8.60
C PHE A 28 -10.19 36.58 8.98
N ASN A 29 -10.88 37.64 8.54
CA ASN A 29 -12.27 37.96 8.93
C ASN A 29 -12.54 37.91 10.44
N GLY A 30 -11.55 38.28 11.26
CA GLY A 30 -11.65 38.33 12.71
C GLY A 30 -11.15 37.06 13.42
N TYR A 31 -11.10 35.92 12.75
CA TYR A 31 -10.66 34.64 13.32
C TYR A 31 -9.15 34.45 13.20
N CYS A 32 -8.55 33.80 14.20
CA CYS A 32 -7.13 33.44 14.20
C CYS A 32 -6.91 32.13 13.44
N PHE A 33 -5.97 32.14 12.50
CA PHE A 33 -5.56 30.97 11.74
C PHE A 33 -4.07 30.71 11.89
N THR A 34 -3.72 29.43 11.91
CA THR A 34 -2.37 28.96 11.60
C THR A 34 -2.42 28.07 10.37
N ALA A 35 -1.47 28.22 9.47
CA ALA A 35 -1.37 27.39 8.29
C ALA A 35 0.06 26.86 8.10
N LYS A 36 0.15 25.63 7.62
CA LYS A 36 1.41 24.97 7.28
C LYS A 36 1.28 24.28 5.93
N THR A 37 2.38 24.17 5.19
CA THR A 37 2.44 23.35 3.98
C THR A 37 3.48 22.27 4.14
N GLN A 38 3.09 21.03 3.85
CA GLN A 38 3.95 19.87 3.74
C GLN A 38 3.62 19.17 2.43
N ASP A 39 4.60 19.11 1.53
CA ASP A 39 4.44 18.61 0.16
C ASP A 39 3.27 19.30 -0.58
N ALA A 40 2.28 18.52 -1.03
CA ALA A 40 1.08 19.03 -1.70
C ALA A 40 -0.11 19.25 -0.74
N LEU A 41 0.12 19.26 0.57
CA LEU A 41 -0.95 19.41 1.57
C LEU A 41 -0.77 20.71 2.37
N SER A 42 -1.82 21.50 2.44
CA SER A 42 -1.91 22.66 3.34
C SER A 42 -2.86 22.33 4.49
N SER A 43 -2.39 22.48 5.72
CA SER A 43 -3.22 22.33 6.92
C SER A 43 -3.55 23.69 7.50
N TYR A 44 -4.82 23.92 7.81
CA TYR A 44 -5.33 25.13 8.48
C TYR A 44 -5.85 24.77 9.86
N PHE A 45 -5.49 25.56 10.86
CA PHE A 45 -5.89 25.38 12.25
C PHE A 45 -6.62 26.62 12.72
N LEU A 46 -7.80 26.44 13.33
CA LEU A 46 -8.58 27.50 13.96
C LEU A 46 -9.19 27.05 15.29
N PRO A 47 -9.40 27.98 16.25
CA PRO A 47 -10.12 27.69 17.47
C PRO A 47 -11.63 27.62 17.21
N LEU A 48 -12.30 26.66 17.85
CA LEU A 48 -13.77 26.55 17.91
C LEU A 48 -14.30 26.70 19.34
N ALA A 49 -13.45 27.05 20.30
CA ALA A 49 -13.82 27.13 21.71
C ALA A 49 -15.09 27.98 21.93
N GLY A 50 -16.12 27.32 22.49
CA GLY A 50 -17.42 27.94 22.79
C GLY A 50 -18.50 27.72 21.73
N ILE A 51 -18.23 26.95 20.66
CA ILE A 51 -19.28 26.49 19.74
C ILE A 51 -20.27 25.56 20.46
N ALA A 52 -21.56 25.64 20.12
CA ALA A 52 -22.55 24.74 20.67
C ALA A 52 -22.42 23.33 20.05
N PRO A 53 -22.73 22.23 20.77
CA PRO A 53 -22.67 20.87 20.23
C PRO A 53 -23.51 20.65 18.97
N GLU A 54 -24.69 21.27 18.89
CA GLU A 54 -25.54 21.27 17.70
C GLU A 54 -24.89 21.95 16.49
N ASP A 55 -24.14 23.03 16.72
CA ASP A 55 -23.43 23.78 15.69
C ASP A 55 -22.15 23.06 15.25
N LEU A 56 -21.52 22.27 16.13
CA LEU A 56 -20.42 21.36 15.77
C LEU A 56 -20.88 20.29 14.78
N LEU A 57 -22.05 19.71 15.01
CA LEU A 57 -22.62 18.72 14.09
C LEU A 57 -22.95 19.36 12.73
N ASP A 58 -23.57 20.55 12.73
CA ASP A 58 -23.82 21.30 11.49
C ASP A 58 -22.52 21.66 10.75
N LEU A 59 -21.47 22.08 11.48
CA LEU A 59 -20.17 22.41 10.90
C LEU A 59 -19.47 21.18 10.31
N SER A 60 -19.54 20.03 10.99
CA SER A 60 -18.98 18.76 10.48
C SER A 60 -19.65 18.36 9.17
N GLN A 61 -20.98 18.41 9.13
CA GLN A 61 -21.75 18.09 7.93
C GLN A 61 -21.45 19.06 6.79
N TYR A 62 -21.37 20.37 7.08
CA TYR A 62 -21.00 21.39 6.10
C TYR A 62 -19.59 21.14 5.50
N ILE A 63 -18.65 20.69 6.32
CA ILE A 63 -17.28 20.38 5.88
C ILE A 63 -17.29 19.16 4.95
N GLU A 64 -18.05 18.11 5.31
CA GLU A 64 -18.18 16.86 4.56
C GLU A 64 -18.92 17.01 3.23
N GLU A 65 -19.91 17.90 3.15
CA GLU A 65 -20.62 18.23 1.91
C GLU A 65 -19.73 18.94 0.87
N GLY A 66 -18.51 19.34 1.25
CA GLY A 66 -17.44 19.64 0.31
C GLY A 66 -17.57 20.99 -0.42
N HIS A 67 -18.17 22.00 0.21
CA HIS A 67 -18.42 23.32 -0.39
C HIS A 67 -17.18 24.23 -0.60
N PHE A 68 -15.97 23.68 -0.43
CA PHE A 68 -14.73 24.44 -0.44
C PHE A 68 -14.09 24.54 -1.81
N SER A 69 -13.43 25.68 -2.06
CA SER A 69 -12.60 25.87 -3.26
C SER A 69 -11.26 25.11 -3.26
N LEU A 70 -10.89 24.49 -2.13
CA LEU A 70 -9.74 23.59 -1.98
C LEU A 70 -10.26 22.15 -1.78
N LYS A 71 -9.61 21.14 -2.37
CA LYS A 71 -9.98 19.74 -2.15
C LYS A 71 -9.60 19.34 -0.73
N LEU A 72 -10.60 19.19 0.16
CA LEU A 72 -10.40 18.66 1.50
C LEU A 72 -9.93 17.21 1.41
N VAL A 73 -8.91 16.86 2.20
CA VAL A 73 -8.36 15.49 2.31
C VAL A 73 -8.89 14.83 3.56
N ASP A 74 -8.74 15.52 4.68
CA ASP A 74 -9.23 15.11 5.98
C ASP A 74 -9.47 16.35 6.84
N TYR A 75 -10.18 16.15 7.96
CA TYR A 75 -10.26 17.14 9.02
C TYR A 75 -10.33 16.45 10.37
N ALA A 76 -9.83 17.14 11.39
CA ALA A 76 -9.98 16.74 12.78
C ALA A 76 -10.63 17.90 13.54
N MET A 77 -11.72 17.61 14.25
CA MET A 77 -12.48 18.60 14.99
C MET A 77 -12.68 18.14 16.42
N THR A 78 -12.51 19.06 17.35
CA THR A 78 -12.83 18.90 18.76
C THR A 78 -13.66 20.11 19.21
N ASP A 79 -14.15 20.08 20.45
CA ASP A 79 -14.85 21.21 21.07
C ASP A 79 -14.01 22.49 21.16
N ASN A 80 -12.69 22.40 20.93
CA ASN A 80 -11.75 23.51 21.10
C ASN A 80 -11.05 23.95 19.80
N PHE A 81 -10.85 23.05 18.85
CA PHE A 81 -10.12 23.34 17.63
C PHE A 81 -10.64 22.55 16.42
N LEU A 82 -10.43 23.13 15.25
CA LEU A 82 -10.62 22.49 13.96
C LEU A 82 -9.30 22.55 13.17
N ALA A 83 -8.86 21.39 12.71
CA ALA A 83 -7.76 21.21 11.79
C ALA A 83 -8.31 20.71 10.45
N LEU A 84 -8.13 21.48 9.39
CA LEU A 84 -8.55 21.14 8.03
C LEU A 84 -7.30 20.85 7.20
N ARG A 85 -7.20 19.67 6.58
CA ARG A 85 -6.14 19.35 5.65
C ARG A 85 -6.68 19.36 4.24
N ALA A 86 -6.13 20.23 3.41
CA ALA A 86 -6.54 20.35 2.03
C ALA A 86 -5.35 20.08 1.09
N LYS A 87 -5.63 19.41 -0.03
CA LYS A 87 -4.63 19.18 -1.07
C LYS A 87 -4.50 20.44 -1.91
N ASP A 88 -3.30 21.00 -1.89
CA ASP A 88 -2.84 22.02 -2.83
C ASP A 88 -2.74 21.33 -4.20
N THR A 89 -3.85 21.36 -4.92
CA THR A 89 -3.99 20.66 -6.20
C THR A 89 -3.19 21.43 -7.25
N LEU A 90 -1.99 20.93 -7.54
CA LEU A 90 -1.07 21.38 -8.60
C LEU A 90 -0.47 22.77 -8.34
N PHE A 91 0.77 22.99 -8.78
CA PHE A 91 1.46 24.29 -8.71
C PHE A 91 0.62 25.41 -9.36
N ASN A 92 -0.25 26.06 -8.59
CA ASN A 92 -0.78 27.42 -8.73
C ASN A 92 -1.94 27.68 -7.73
N SER A 93 -1.76 27.45 -6.43
CA SER A 93 -2.59 28.17 -5.46
C SER A 93 -2.31 29.67 -5.60
N THR A 94 -3.11 30.37 -6.40
CA THR A 94 -3.17 31.83 -6.29
C THR A 94 -3.62 32.12 -4.86
N ALA A 95 -2.95 33.02 -4.15
CA ALA A 95 -3.38 33.51 -2.82
C ALA A 95 -4.91 33.75 -2.73
N LYS A 96 -5.54 34.11 -3.85
CA LYS A 96 -6.99 34.23 -4.03
C LYS A 96 -7.83 32.99 -3.72
N GLN A 97 -7.32 31.77 -3.91
CA GLN A 97 -8.04 30.54 -3.57
C GLN A 97 -8.01 30.27 -2.07
N ILE A 98 -6.85 30.49 -1.43
CA ILE A 98 -6.74 30.49 0.04
C ILE A 98 -7.68 31.54 0.64
N GLU A 99 -7.70 32.74 0.05
CA GLU A 99 -8.62 33.81 0.43
C GLU A 99 -10.09 33.38 0.31
N ARG A 100 -10.51 32.80 -0.83
CA ARG A 100 -11.88 32.30 -1.03
C ARG A 100 -12.26 31.21 -0.04
N PHE A 101 -11.38 30.24 0.19
CA PHE A 101 -11.61 29.16 1.15
C PHE A 101 -11.81 29.72 2.56
N LEU A 102 -10.90 30.59 3.02
CA LEU A 102 -11.02 31.19 4.35
C LEU A 102 -12.23 32.13 4.44
N THR A 103 -12.63 32.79 3.36
CA THR A 103 -13.88 33.57 3.33
C THR A 103 -15.10 32.68 3.54
N GLN A 104 -15.26 31.61 2.77
CA GLN A 104 -16.41 30.70 2.91
C GLN A 104 -16.47 30.08 4.31
N LEU A 105 -15.32 29.64 4.83
CA LEU A 105 -15.24 29.05 6.16
C LEU A 105 -15.60 30.07 7.24
N THR A 106 -15.05 31.29 7.19
CA THR A 106 -15.34 32.32 8.19
C THR A 106 -16.76 32.88 8.10
N GLU A 107 -17.36 32.93 6.91
CA GLU A 107 -18.78 33.26 6.74
C GLU A 107 -19.67 32.21 7.43
N LYS A 108 -19.35 30.92 7.26
CA LYS A 108 -20.06 29.85 7.95
C LYS A 108 -19.88 29.94 9.48
N LEU A 109 -18.67 30.21 9.95
CA LEU A 109 -18.39 30.35 11.39
C LEU A 109 -19.10 31.54 12.05
N GLN A 110 -19.42 32.59 11.29
CA GLN A 110 -20.19 33.73 11.79
C GLN A 110 -21.66 33.36 12.08
N GLU A 111 -22.18 32.26 11.53
CA GLU A 111 -23.53 31.78 11.81
C GLU A 111 -23.66 31.22 13.23
N TYR A 112 -22.56 30.76 13.84
CA TYR A 112 -22.55 30.05 15.12
C TYR A 112 -22.26 30.94 16.34
N GLU A 113 -22.40 32.26 16.20
CA GLU A 113 -22.11 33.25 17.26
C GLU A 113 -20.74 33.06 17.96
N LEU A 114 -19.79 32.39 17.30
CA LEU A 114 -18.43 32.18 17.77
C LEU A 114 -17.74 33.54 17.98
N ASP A 115 -17.29 33.82 19.20
CA ASP A 115 -16.56 35.06 19.49
C ASP A 115 -15.22 35.03 18.70
N PRO A 116 -15.04 35.89 17.69
CA PRO A 116 -13.83 35.91 16.87
C PRO A 116 -12.59 36.34 17.68
N HIS A 117 -12.77 36.83 18.91
CA HIS A 117 -11.68 37.18 19.83
C HIS A 117 -11.29 36.02 20.76
N ASN A 118 -11.99 34.88 20.69
CA ASN A 118 -11.58 33.67 21.41
C ASN A 118 -10.30 33.11 20.80
N CYS A 119 -9.20 33.33 21.51
CA CYS A 119 -7.92 32.68 21.27
C CYS A 119 -7.57 31.88 22.52
N VAL A 120 -7.59 30.55 22.42
CA VAL A 120 -7.07 29.67 23.47
C VAL A 120 -6.03 28.76 22.83
N ILE A 121 -4.77 29.01 23.16
CA ILE A 121 -3.74 27.98 23.16
C ILE A 121 -4.19 26.96 24.19
N CYS A 122 -4.04 25.67 23.87
CA CYS A 122 -4.15 24.58 24.84
C CYS A 122 -3.76 25.04 26.26
N GLY A 123 -4.75 25.33 27.11
CA GLY A 123 -4.57 25.58 28.52
C GLY A 123 -4.37 27.01 29.09
N GLN A 124 -4.52 28.17 28.39
CA GLN A 124 -4.85 29.50 29.03
C GLN A 124 -4.93 30.71 28.04
N PRO A 125 -5.51 31.88 28.42
CA PRO A 125 -5.72 33.03 27.54
C PRO A 125 -4.45 33.88 27.37
N ALA A 126 -4.13 34.25 26.13
CA ALA A 126 -2.99 35.11 25.82
C ALA A 126 -3.42 36.58 25.71
N GLU A 127 -2.86 37.47 26.53
CA GLU A 127 -2.99 38.93 26.40
C GLU A 127 -2.14 39.54 25.27
N THR A 128 -1.42 38.70 24.51
CA THR A 128 -0.58 39.13 23.38
C THR A 128 -0.71 38.16 22.23
N GLU A 129 -0.74 38.71 21.01
CA GLU A 129 -0.82 37.97 19.74
C GLU A 129 0.32 36.96 19.63
N SER A 130 0.05 35.73 20.04
CA SER A 130 0.95 34.59 19.86
C SER A 130 0.15 33.31 20.00
N LEU A 131 0.31 32.41 19.03
CA LEU A 131 -0.12 31.02 19.10
C LEU A 131 1.15 30.17 19.07
N TYR A 132 1.39 29.38 20.13
CA TYR A 132 2.47 28.39 20.15
C TYR A 132 2.01 27.15 19.38
N VAL A 133 2.70 26.80 18.30
CA VAL A 133 2.44 25.55 17.56
C VAL A 133 3.11 24.39 18.30
N GLY A 134 2.30 23.65 19.05
CA GLY A 134 2.69 22.44 19.75
C GLY A 134 1.46 21.62 20.17
N LEU A 135 0.81 20.99 19.18
CA LEU A 135 -0.22 19.95 19.35
C LEU A 135 -0.03 18.94 18.17
N TYR A 136 0.11 17.62 18.26
CA TYR A 136 0.03 16.60 19.32
C TYR A 136 -0.97 16.88 20.44
N ALA A 137 -2.18 16.37 20.31
CA ALA A 137 -3.10 16.22 21.44
C ALA A 137 -3.31 14.73 21.73
N TYR A 138 -2.25 14.06 22.22
CA TYR A 138 -2.42 13.00 23.20
C TYR A 138 -2.15 13.65 24.56
N ALA A 139 -3.05 13.48 25.52
CA ALA A 139 -2.82 13.94 26.88
C ALA A 139 -1.72 13.08 27.51
N HIS A 140 -0.50 13.61 27.63
CA HIS A 140 0.60 12.89 28.28
C HIS A 140 0.63 13.15 29.81
N PRO A 141 0.83 12.11 30.65
CA PRO A 141 0.71 12.12 32.12
C PRO A 141 1.69 13.02 32.93
N GLU A 142 2.43 13.94 32.30
CA GLU A 142 3.34 14.89 32.96
C GLU A 142 3.02 16.38 32.70
N CYS A 143 1.76 16.72 32.41
CA CYS A 143 1.22 18.08 32.67
C CYS A 143 1.22 18.47 34.18
N LEU A 144 2.07 17.79 34.98
CA LEU A 144 2.32 17.92 36.40
C LEU A 144 3.43 18.96 36.66
N ASP A 145 3.16 20.24 36.42
CA ASP A 145 3.65 21.30 37.30
C ASP A 145 2.99 22.67 37.02
N LYS A 146 1.75 22.86 37.50
CA LYS A 146 1.38 23.88 38.53
C LYS A 146 -0.13 24.18 38.59
N LYS A 147 -0.71 23.67 39.69
CA LYS A 147 -1.84 24.15 40.51
C LYS A 147 -3.10 24.72 39.83
N GLY A 148 -4.10 23.84 39.72
CA GLY A 148 -5.53 24.14 39.79
C GLY A 148 -6.20 23.27 40.87
N ILE A 149 -7.28 23.76 41.49
CA ILE A 149 -7.91 23.18 42.71
C ILE A 149 -8.73 21.92 42.37
N ASP A 150 -8.53 20.86 43.15
CA ASP A 150 -9.21 19.55 43.06
C ASP A 150 -10.57 19.55 43.77
N TYR A 151 -11.66 19.35 43.00
CA TYR A 151 -13.04 19.19 43.50
C TYR A 151 -13.54 17.74 43.48
N THR A 152 -12.69 16.77 43.18
CA THR A 152 -13.09 15.37 42.92
C THR A 152 -12.63 14.38 43.99
N ALA A 153 -11.99 14.87 45.07
CA ALA A 153 -11.62 14.06 46.23
C ALA A 153 -12.80 13.32 46.92
N ALA A 154 -14.05 13.57 46.52
CA ALA A 154 -15.24 12.84 46.99
C ALA A 154 -15.66 11.63 46.13
N PHE A 155 -15.08 11.44 44.93
CA PHE A 155 -15.53 10.42 43.97
C PHE A 155 -14.51 9.30 43.71
N LYS A 156 -13.41 9.27 44.48
CA LYS A 156 -12.33 8.27 44.37
C LYS A 156 -12.64 6.89 44.96
N ALA A 157 -13.90 6.48 44.99
CA ALA A 157 -14.27 5.15 45.46
C ALA A 157 -15.32 4.54 44.51
N GLU A 158 -14.86 3.49 43.82
CA GLU A 158 -15.63 2.43 43.15
C GLU A 158 -15.94 2.61 41.64
N ALA A 159 -15.43 1.62 40.87
CA ALA A 159 -15.78 1.17 39.50
C ALA A 159 -15.35 2.07 38.32
N ASP A 160 -14.96 1.61 37.12
CA ASP A 160 -14.47 0.35 36.51
C ASP A 160 -14.02 0.79 35.09
N ASP A 161 -12.85 0.39 34.60
CA ASP A 161 -12.26 0.88 33.34
C ASP A 161 -12.75 0.04 32.15
N SER A 162 -13.94 0.36 31.61
CA SER A 162 -14.33 -0.09 30.26
C SER A 162 -15.55 0.68 29.75
N GLU A 163 -15.38 1.72 28.93
CA GLU A 163 -16.37 2.12 27.92
C GLU A 163 -15.65 2.77 26.72
N GLU A 164 -15.25 1.94 25.76
CA GLU A 164 -14.83 2.32 24.40
C GLU A 164 -16.05 2.45 23.47
N LEU A 165 -15.93 3.29 22.43
CA LEU A 165 -16.94 3.46 21.37
C LEU A 165 -16.99 2.22 20.46
N LEU A 166 -18.11 1.49 20.51
CA LEU A 166 -18.35 0.25 19.73
C LEU A 166 -19.02 0.56 18.37
N ILE A 167 -18.36 0.21 17.26
CA ILE A 167 -19.01 0.11 15.92
C ILE A 167 -19.53 -1.31 15.75
N LEU A 168 -20.82 -1.49 15.47
CA LEU A 168 -21.48 -2.81 15.48
C LEU A 168 -21.76 -3.35 14.06
N ARG A 169 -21.44 -4.63 13.79
CA ARG A 169 -21.85 -5.40 12.59
C ARG A 169 -22.62 -6.67 13.00
N ARG A 170 -23.55 -7.15 12.17
CA ARG A 170 -24.30 -8.39 12.43
C ARG A 170 -23.46 -9.64 12.16
N ASP A 171 -23.60 -10.66 13.00
CA ASP A 171 -22.97 -11.97 12.85
C ASP A 171 -23.56 -12.80 11.68
N SER A 172 -22.96 -13.96 11.41
CA SER A 172 -23.26 -14.81 10.24
C SER A 172 -24.69 -15.35 10.19
N ASP A 173 -25.40 -15.36 11.33
CA ASP A 173 -26.80 -15.79 11.42
C ASP A 173 -27.78 -14.58 11.44
N GLY A 174 -27.24 -13.35 11.49
CA GLY A 174 -27.98 -12.10 11.33
C GLY A 174 -28.78 -11.66 12.57
N GLU A 175 -28.58 -12.31 13.72
CA GLU A 175 -29.36 -12.05 14.94
C GLU A 175 -28.64 -11.14 15.94
N ASP A 176 -27.30 -11.18 16.05
CA ASP A 176 -26.54 -10.40 17.04
C ASP A 176 -25.52 -9.42 16.43
N LEU A 177 -25.26 -8.33 17.16
CA LEU A 177 -24.34 -7.23 16.80
C LEU A 177 -22.99 -7.40 17.52
N VAL A 178 -21.88 -7.39 16.77
CA VAL A 178 -20.49 -7.57 17.26
C VAL A 178 -19.61 -6.38 16.85
N ALA A 179 -18.62 -6.03 17.68
CA ALA A 179 -17.73 -4.88 17.51
C ALA A 179 -16.76 -5.03 16.32
N TYR A 180 -16.64 -4.01 15.47
CA TYR A 180 -15.65 -3.88 14.41
C TYR A 180 -14.61 -2.82 14.80
N ASP A 181 -13.37 -3.25 15.03
CA ASP A 181 -12.24 -2.42 15.42
C ASP A 181 -11.10 -2.62 14.40
N PRO A 182 -10.91 -1.71 13.44
CA PRO A 182 -9.74 -1.73 12.57
C PRO A 182 -8.55 -1.08 13.32
N PRO A 183 -7.38 -1.76 13.42
CA PRO A 183 -6.22 -1.18 14.12
C PRO A 183 -5.79 0.12 13.44
N ALA A 184 -5.43 1.14 14.23
CA ALA A 184 -4.81 2.35 13.71
C ALA A 184 -3.44 2.00 13.07
N GLU A 185 -3.01 2.72 12.03
CA GLU A 185 -1.71 2.46 11.37
C GLU A 185 -0.51 2.53 12.35
N ASP A 186 -0.64 3.27 13.47
CA ASP A 186 0.37 3.34 14.53
C ASP A 186 0.42 2.07 15.42
N ASP A 187 -0.65 1.27 15.48
CA ASP A 187 -0.72 0.03 16.28
C ASP A 187 -0.09 -1.19 15.56
N LEU A 188 0.28 -1.02 14.29
CA LEU A 188 0.95 -2.03 13.46
C LEU A 188 2.47 -1.83 13.36
N LEU A 189 2.99 -0.70 13.84
CA LEU A 189 4.43 -0.45 13.82
C LEU A 189 5.13 -1.37 14.83
N PRO A 190 6.09 -2.19 14.38
CA PRO A 190 6.81 -3.09 15.28
C PRO A 190 7.66 -2.30 16.29
N ASP A 191 7.72 -2.79 17.53
CA ASP A 191 8.55 -2.21 18.59
C ASP A 191 10.04 -2.31 18.19
N PRO A 192 10.75 -1.17 18.07
CA PRO A 192 12.17 -1.16 17.71
C PRO A 192 13.06 -1.97 18.66
N GLU A 193 12.77 -1.99 19.96
CA GLU A 193 13.56 -2.76 20.92
C GLU A 193 13.38 -4.27 20.69
N LYS A 194 12.16 -4.69 20.34
CA LYS A 194 11.88 -6.09 20.00
C LYS A 194 12.50 -6.50 18.68
N LEU A 195 12.46 -5.66 17.65
CA LEU A 195 13.15 -5.93 16.39
C LEU A 195 14.65 -6.11 16.60
N ALA A 196 15.28 -5.22 17.37
CA ALA A 196 16.69 -5.34 17.72
C ALA A 196 16.99 -6.62 18.51
N ALA A 197 16.09 -7.04 19.41
CA ALA A 197 16.21 -8.30 20.15
C ALA A 197 16.14 -9.52 19.20
N LEU A 198 15.18 -9.56 18.28
CA LEU A 198 15.06 -10.60 17.26
C LEU A 198 16.31 -10.67 16.38
N ALA A 199 16.81 -9.53 15.94
CA ALA A 199 18.04 -9.45 15.14
C ALA A 199 19.27 -9.97 15.92
N ALA A 200 19.36 -9.65 17.22
CA ALA A 200 20.44 -10.10 18.08
C ALA A 200 20.48 -11.64 18.24
N GLU A 201 19.33 -12.31 18.24
CA GLU A 201 19.27 -13.78 18.26
C GLU A 201 19.89 -14.44 17.03
N MET A 202 19.92 -13.73 15.89
CA MET A 202 20.49 -14.23 14.64
C MET A 202 21.92 -13.73 14.39
N SER A 203 22.52 -13.03 15.36
CA SER A 203 23.81 -12.34 15.21
C SER A 203 24.99 -13.26 14.85
N GLU A 204 24.95 -14.53 15.26
CA GLU A 204 25.99 -15.52 14.91
C GLU A 204 25.98 -15.88 13.42
N TYR A 205 24.83 -15.76 12.76
CA TYR A 205 24.64 -16.07 11.34
C TYR A 205 24.92 -14.87 10.42
N THR A 206 24.99 -13.66 10.96
CA THR A 206 25.15 -12.41 10.21
C THR A 206 26.30 -12.45 9.20
N ALA A 207 27.47 -12.94 9.61
CA ALA A 207 28.63 -12.99 8.74
C ALA A 207 28.44 -13.97 7.56
N GLY A 208 27.81 -15.13 7.82
CA GLY A 208 27.48 -16.11 6.78
C GLY A 208 26.46 -15.55 5.80
N LEU A 209 25.35 -15.03 6.33
CA LEU A 209 24.25 -14.47 5.54
C LEU A 209 24.74 -13.34 4.63
N VAL A 210 25.52 -12.38 5.14
CA VAL A 210 26.01 -11.25 4.33
C VAL A 210 27.01 -11.70 3.26
N ASN A 211 27.84 -12.70 3.54
CA ASN A 211 28.78 -13.24 2.54
C ASN A 211 28.02 -13.97 1.43
N ASP A 212 27.09 -14.85 1.81
CA ASP A 212 26.29 -15.59 0.84
C ASP A 212 25.42 -14.66 -0.02
N LEU A 213 24.87 -13.62 0.59
CA LEU A 213 24.12 -12.57 -0.11
C LEU A 213 25.01 -11.76 -1.06
N THR A 214 26.26 -11.50 -0.66
CA THR A 214 27.24 -10.83 -1.54
C THR A 214 27.50 -11.65 -2.80
N ASP A 215 27.72 -12.96 -2.66
CA ASP A 215 27.97 -13.87 -3.78
C ASP A 215 26.72 -14.02 -4.66
N LEU A 216 25.53 -14.10 -4.07
CA LEU A 216 24.28 -14.27 -4.79
C LEU A 216 23.86 -12.99 -5.54
N CYS A 217 24.05 -11.80 -4.94
CA CYS A 217 23.82 -10.51 -5.60
C CYS A 217 24.84 -10.22 -6.72
N ALA A 218 26.02 -10.85 -6.69
CA ALA A 218 27.00 -10.73 -7.77
C ALA A 218 26.57 -11.37 -9.09
N VAL A 219 25.59 -12.28 -9.04
CA VAL A 219 25.02 -12.91 -10.24
C VAL A 219 23.91 -12.04 -10.83
N PRO A 220 24.04 -11.54 -12.07
CA PRO A 220 23.02 -10.71 -12.71
C PRO A 220 21.88 -11.55 -13.29
N SER A 221 21.10 -12.19 -12.42
CA SER A 221 20.01 -13.12 -12.74
C SER A 221 18.76 -12.47 -13.34
N VAL A 222 18.95 -11.56 -14.29
CA VAL A 222 17.89 -11.00 -15.12
C VAL A 222 17.49 -12.05 -16.17
N LYS A 223 16.19 -12.17 -16.43
CA LYS A 223 15.67 -13.06 -17.49
C LYS A 223 16.38 -12.80 -18.82
N GLY A 224 17.01 -13.86 -19.33
CA GLY A 224 17.75 -13.87 -20.58
C GLY A 224 17.05 -14.63 -21.69
N PRO A 225 17.72 -14.80 -22.85
CA PRO A 225 17.21 -15.65 -23.92
C PRO A 225 17.13 -17.12 -23.47
N GLU A 226 16.06 -17.81 -23.87
CA GLU A 226 15.86 -19.24 -23.64
C GLU A 226 16.96 -20.07 -24.33
N GLU A 227 17.55 -21.00 -23.60
CA GLU A 227 18.51 -22.00 -24.09
C GLU A 227 18.14 -23.41 -23.58
N GLU A 228 18.69 -24.46 -24.19
CA GLU A 228 18.34 -25.88 -23.93
C GLU A 228 18.39 -26.28 -22.45
N ASP A 229 19.40 -25.82 -21.71
CA ASP A 229 19.57 -26.06 -20.27
C ASP A 229 19.38 -24.79 -19.42
N ALA A 230 18.84 -23.72 -20.01
CA ALA A 230 18.60 -22.46 -19.31
C ALA A 230 17.33 -21.78 -19.83
N PRO A 231 16.14 -22.26 -19.39
CA PRO A 231 14.86 -21.80 -19.90
C PRO A 231 14.63 -20.29 -19.75
N PHE A 232 15.22 -19.69 -18.71
CA PHE A 232 15.13 -18.26 -18.40
C PHE A 232 16.47 -17.52 -18.57
N GLY A 233 17.42 -18.13 -19.28
CA GLY A 233 18.76 -17.60 -19.51
C GLY A 233 19.81 -18.10 -18.53
N LYS A 234 21.08 -18.05 -18.94
CA LYS A 234 22.19 -18.65 -18.18
C LYS A 234 22.40 -18.05 -16.78
N ALA A 235 22.14 -16.76 -16.61
CA ALA A 235 22.39 -16.07 -15.35
C ALA A 235 21.42 -16.49 -14.23
N THR A 236 20.18 -16.85 -14.56
CA THR A 236 19.22 -17.37 -13.56
C THR A 236 19.64 -18.77 -13.10
N VAL A 237 20.12 -19.61 -14.02
CA VAL A 237 20.70 -20.93 -13.68
C VAL A 237 21.97 -20.79 -12.84
N GLU A 238 22.81 -19.79 -13.12
CA GLU A 238 23.98 -19.48 -12.30
C GLU A 238 23.57 -19.10 -10.86
N ALA A 239 22.56 -18.24 -10.69
CA ALA A 239 22.05 -17.89 -9.37
C ALA A 239 21.48 -19.10 -8.62
N LEU A 240 20.74 -19.98 -9.32
CA LEU A 240 20.26 -21.24 -8.75
C LEU A 240 21.42 -22.11 -8.26
N ASN A 241 22.48 -22.26 -9.06
CA ASN A 241 23.63 -23.07 -8.69
C ASN A 241 24.39 -22.49 -7.49
N VAL A 242 24.52 -21.15 -7.40
CA VAL A 242 25.11 -20.47 -6.24
C VAL A 242 24.28 -20.77 -4.99
N PHE A 243 22.96 -20.53 -5.04
CA PHE A 243 22.06 -20.76 -3.90
C PHE A 243 22.07 -22.23 -3.44
N LEU A 244 21.94 -23.19 -4.36
CA LEU A 244 21.96 -24.61 -4.01
C LEU A 244 23.34 -25.05 -3.50
N GLY A 245 24.43 -24.46 -4.01
CA GLY A 245 25.78 -24.71 -3.49
C GLY A 245 25.97 -24.20 -2.06
N GLN A 246 25.45 -23.00 -1.76
CA GLN A 246 25.43 -22.43 -0.41
C GLN A 246 24.61 -23.30 0.54
N ALA A 247 23.40 -23.71 0.14
CA ALA A 247 22.55 -24.60 0.92
C ALA A 247 23.21 -25.97 1.18
N ASP A 248 23.85 -26.58 0.18
CA ASP A 248 24.59 -27.84 0.37
C ASP A 248 25.74 -27.67 1.37
N ALA A 249 26.50 -26.57 1.28
CA ALA A 249 27.59 -26.25 2.21
C ALA A 249 27.09 -26.04 3.65
N LEU A 250 25.85 -25.56 3.83
CA LEU A 250 25.18 -25.42 5.12
C LEU A 250 24.59 -26.74 5.65
N GLY A 251 24.60 -27.82 4.84
CA GLY A 251 24.19 -29.16 5.22
C GLY A 251 22.77 -29.56 4.81
N PHE A 252 22.13 -28.79 3.92
CA PHE A 252 20.80 -29.11 3.40
C PHE A 252 20.86 -30.20 2.32
N ARG A 253 19.76 -30.95 2.16
CA ARG A 253 19.56 -31.75 0.95
C ARG A 253 19.04 -30.84 -0.14
N THR A 254 19.76 -30.74 -1.26
CA THR A 254 19.40 -29.82 -2.35
C THR A 254 18.90 -30.56 -3.58
N LYS A 255 18.02 -29.91 -4.34
CA LYS A 255 17.58 -30.40 -5.65
C LYS A 255 17.47 -29.25 -6.63
N ASN A 256 18.05 -29.44 -7.81
CA ASN A 256 17.79 -28.65 -8.99
C ASN A 256 16.69 -29.36 -9.81
N LEU A 257 15.62 -28.64 -10.14
CA LEU A 257 14.51 -29.09 -10.96
C LEU A 257 14.60 -28.47 -12.34
N ASP A 258 15.25 -29.19 -13.26
CA ASP A 258 15.35 -28.88 -14.69
C ASP A 258 15.85 -27.46 -15.00
N ASN A 259 16.65 -26.86 -14.12
CA ASN A 259 17.11 -25.47 -14.21
C ASN A 259 15.96 -24.44 -14.31
N MET A 260 14.76 -24.79 -13.81
CA MET A 260 13.60 -23.91 -13.72
C MET A 260 13.30 -23.50 -12.28
N ALA A 261 13.55 -24.41 -11.33
CA ALA A 261 13.39 -24.18 -9.90
C ALA A 261 14.39 -25.04 -9.13
N GLY A 262 14.49 -24.84 -7.83
CA GLY A 262 15.18 -25.76 -6.94
C GLY A 262 14.70 -25.64 -5.51
N TYR A 263 15.22 -26.47 -4.64
CA TYR A 263 14.95 -26.34 -3.21
C TYR A 263 16.09 -26.83 -2.34
N ALA A 264 16.16 -26.28 -1.12
CA ALA A 264 16.93 -26.77 0.00
C ALA A 264 15.98 -27.39 1.04
N GLU A 265 16.24 -28.63 1.46
CA GLU A 265 15.37 -29.40 2.35
C GLU A 265 16.09 -29.85 3.63
N TYR A 266 15.37 -29.75 4.75
CA TYR A 266 15.76 -30.28 6.06
C TYR A 266 14.62 -31.10 6.70
N GLY A 267 14.94 -31.98 7.65
CA GLY A 267 13.99 -32.82 8.38
C GLY A 267 14.02 -34.30 7.97
N PRO A 268 13.13 -35.14 8.54
CA PRO A 268 13.11 -36.59 8.32
C PRO A 268 12.77 -36.95 6.87
N GLU A 269 13.56 -37.82 6.25
CA GLU A 269 13.34 -38.23 4.84
C GLU A 269 12.04 -39.02 4.64
N ASP A 270 11.55 -39.69 5.68
CA ASP A 270 10.32 -40.49 5.68
C ASP A 270 9.07 -39.71 6.12
N ALA A 271 9.20 -38.42 6.44
CA ALA A 271 8.05 -37.58 6.78
C ALA A 271 7.14 -37.39 5.56
N SER A 272 5.85 -37.72 5.72
CA SER A 272 4.85 -37.65 4.65
C SER A 272 4.37 -36.24 4.31
N GLU A 273 4.77 -35.24 5.10
CA GLU A 273 4.32 -33.86 4.98
C GLU A 273 5.52 -32.91 4.96
N MET A 274 5.33 -31.76 4.32
CA MET A 274 6.36 -30.74 4.14
C MET A 274 5.75 -29.34 4.30
N VAL A 275 6.48 -28.44 4.96
CA VAL A 275 6.19 -27.00 5.02
C VAL A 275 7.24 -26.22 4.24
N ALA A 276 6.85 -25.11 3.63
CA ALA A 276 7.75 -24.39 2.72
C ALA A 276 7.83 -22.88 2.97
N CYS A 277 8.99 -22.29 2.66
CA CYS A 277 9.06 -20.91 2.18
C CYS A 277 9.31 -20.94 0.68
N VAL A 278 8.56 -20.15 -0.10
CA VAL A 278 8.71 -20.03 -1.55
C VAL A 278 9.31 -18.66 -1.87
N CYS A 279 10.40 -18.63 -2.60
CA CYS A 279 11.20 -17.45 -2.92
C CYS A 279 11.58 -17.46 -4.41
N HIS A 280 12.17 -16.38 -4.92
CA HIS A 280 12.75 -16.35 -6.26
C HIS A 280 14.17 -15.78 -6.29
N LEU A 281 14.89 -16.09 -7.37
CA LEU A 281 16.28 -15.66 -7.57
C LEU A 281 16.46 -14.84 -8.84
N ASP A 282 15.47 -14.84 -9.75
CA ASP A 282 15.44 -13.89 -10.84
C ASP A 282 15.13 -12.48 -10.34
N VAL A 283 15.65 -11.49 -11.05
CA VAL A 283 15.51 -10.06 -10.69
C VAL A 283 15.18 -9.22 -11.91
N VAL A 284 14.51 -8.09 -11.71
CA VAL A 284 14.35 -7.09 -12.76
C VAL A 284 15.69 -6.44 -13.18
N PRO A 285 15.80 -5.96 -14.43
CA PRO A 285 16.94 -5.14 -14.84
C PRO A 285 17.18 -3.95 -13.89
N PRO A 286 18.44 -3.52 -13.67
CA PRO A 286 18.74 -2.44 -12.75
C PRO A 286 18.21 -1.07 -13.22
N GLY A 287 18.04 -0.87 -14.54
CA GLY A 287 17.65 0.43 -15.09
C GLY A 287 18.74 1.50 -14.90
N ASP A 288 18.32 2.77 -14.96
CA ASP A 288 19.19 3.94 -14.78
C ASP A 288 19.11 4.47 -13.34
N GLY A 289 20.11 5.25 -12.91
CA GLY A 289 20.06 6.00 -11.64
C GLY A 289 20.83 5.41 -10.46
N TRP A 290 21.46 4.25 -10.63
CA TRP A 290 22.31 3.65 -9.60
C TRP A 290 23.54 4.51 -9.28
N THR A 291 23.84 4.67 -7.99
CA THR A 291 25.04 5.40 -7.54
C THR A 291 26.29 4.53 -7.51
N GLY A 292 26.14 3.20 -7.58
CA GLY A 292 27.21 2.21 -7.62
C GLY A 292 26.89 1.05 -8.58
N ASP A 293 27.74 0.03 -8.59
CA ASP A 293 27.49 -1.19 -9.37
C ASP A 293 26.33 -1.98 -8.73
N PRO A 294 25.20 -2.22 -9.43
CA PRO A 294 24.05 -2.95 -8.89
C PRO A 294 24.37 -4.40 -8.51
N TRP A 295 25.42 -4.98 -9.08
CA TRP A 295 25.85 -6.36 -8.86
C TRP A 295 26.97 -6.48 -7.82
N GLN A 296 27.28 -5.38 -7.11
CA GLN A 296 28.22 -5.43 -5.99
C GLN A 296 27.49 -4.99 -4.74
N LEU A 297 27.36 -5.92 -3.78
CA LEU A 297 26.79 -5.59 -2.49
C LEU A 297 27.64 -4.55 -1.78
N ARG A 298 27.03 -3.39 -1.54
CA ARG A 298 27.61 -2.30 -0.75
C ARG A 298 26.92 -2.24 0.59
N ARG A 299 27.67 -1.85 1.61
CA ARG A 299 27.12 -1.58 2.93
C ARG A 299 27.33 -0.11 3.29
N GLU A 300 26.24 0.55 3.63
CA GLU A 300 26.20 1.93 4.12
C GLU A 300 25.47 1.93 5.47
N ASP A 301 26.25 1.93 6.56
CA ASP A 301 25.77 1.73 7.93
C ASP A 301 24.99 0.41 8.09
N ASP A 302 23.69 0.50 8.29
CA ASP A 302 22.77 -0.63 8.41
C ASP A 302 22.17 -1.07 7.06
N LYS A 303 22.35 -0.29 6.00
CA LYS A 303 21.80 -0.59 4.68
C LYS A 303 22.73 -1.48 3.88
N LEU A 304 22.21 -2.61 3.38
CA LEU A 304 22.81 -3.40 2.33
C LEU A 304 22.19 -2.99 1.00
N ILE A 305 23.00 -2.61 0.02
CA ILE A 305 22.57 -2.02 -1.25
C ILE A 305 23.09 -2.90 -2.40
N ALA A 306 22.18 -3.49 -3.16
CA ALA A 306 22.42 -4.24 -4.40
C ALA A 306 21.08 -4.60 -5.04
N ARG A 307 21.08 -4.95 -6.33
CA ARG A 307 19.87 -5.49 -6.98
C ARG A 307 19.55 -6.87 -6.40
N GLY A 308 18.31 -7.06 -5.99
CA GLY A 308 17.80 -8.30 -5.42
C GLY A 308 18.05 -8.46 -3.92
N VAL A 309 18.62 -7.45 -3.27
CA VAL A 309 18.89 -7.50 -1.83
C VAL A 309 17.61 -7.42 -1.00
N ASN A 310 16.59 -6.74 -1.50
CA ASN A 310 15.26 -6.62 -0.92
C ASN A 310 14.28 -7.59 -1.58
N ASP A 311 14.39 -7.79 -2.89
CA ASP A 311 13.44 -8.57 -3.71
C ASP A 311 14.19 -9.44 -4.75
N ASP A 312 14.46 -10.72 -4.51
CA ASP A 312 14.09 -11.54 -3.33
C ASP A 312 15.29 -12.40 -2.85
N LYS A 313 16.52 -12.08 -3.26
CA LYS A 313 17.73 -12.85 -2.86
C LYS A 313 18.04 -12.72 -1.37
N GLY A 314 17.86 -11.52 -0.81
CA GLY A 314 18.00 -11.28 0.62
C GLY A 314 16.99 -12.10 1.43
N PRO A 315 15.69 -11.95 1.20
CA PRO A 315 14.68 -12.73 1.88
C PRO A 315 14.80 -14.26 1.66
N ALA A 316 15.17 -14.72 0.46
CA ALA A 316 15.47 -16.14 0.19
C ALA A 316 16.58 -16.69 1.10
N LEU A 317 17.66 -15.94 1.27
CA LEU A 317 18.73 -16.31 2.20
C LEU A 317 18.30 -16.17 3.66
N SER A 318 17.43 -15.23 4.02
CA SER A 318 16.82 -15.19 5.35
C SER A 318 16.00 -16.44 5.65
N ALA A 319 15.20 -16.93 4.70
CA ALA A 319 14.48 -18.20 4.88
C ALA A 319 15.47 -19.38 5.02
N LEU A 320 16.54 -19.41 4.22
CA LEU A 320 17.57 -20.46 4.32
C LEU A 320 18.28 -20.45 5.68
N TYR A 321 18.73 -19.29 6.14
CA TYR A 321 19.44 -19.12 7.42
C TYR A 321 18.51 -19.32 8.63
N ALA A 322 17.22 -19.02 8.49
CA ALA A 322 16.22 -19.38 9.50
C ALA A 322 16.17 -20.90 9.73
N VAL A 323 16.12 -21.69 8.67
CA VAL A 323 16.17 -23.15 8.78
C VAL A 323 17.54 -23.62 9.26
N LYS A 324 18.64 -22.95 8.86
CA LYS A 324 19.98 -23.27 9.38
C LYS A 324 20.06 -23.12 10.90
N ALA A 325 19.51 -22.05 11.46
CA ALA A 325 19.47 -21.87 12.90
C ALA A 325 18.63 -22.94 13.62
N LEU A 326 17.57 -23.45 12.97
CA LEU A 326 16.83 -24.61 13.46
C LEU A 326 17.65 -25.90 13.39
N MET A 327 18.47 -26.09 12.36
CA MET A 327 19.37 -27.24 12.26
C MET A 327 20.45 -27.26 13.35
N ASP A 328 20.88 -26.08 13.80
CA ASP A 328 21.89 -25.93 14.85
C ASP A 328 21.30 -26.02 16.27
N ASP A 329 19.98 -25.91 16.41
CA ASP A 329 19.30 -26.06 17.70
C ASP A 329 19.17 -27.56 18.07
N PRO A 330 19.87 -28.04 19.11
CA PRO A 330 19.79 -29.43 19.54
C PRO A 330 18.40 -29.83 20.06
N ASP A 331 17.56 -28.87 20.46
CA ASP A 331 16.22 -29.12 20.97
C ASP A 331 15.16 -29.13 19.86
N PHE A 332 15.54 -28.86 18.61
CA PHE A 332 14.63 -28.88 17.47
C PHE A 332 14.64 -30.25 16.76
N SER A 333 13.48 -30.90 16.74
CA SER A 333 13.26 -32.15 15.99
C SER A 333 11.96 -32.04 15.20
N PRO A 334 11.98 -31.71 13.90
CA PRO A 334 10.77 -31.51 13.12
C PRO A 334 10.07 -32.83 12.78
N ASP A 335 8.74 -32.82 12.82
CA ASP A 335 7.88 -33.94 12.38
C ASP A 335 7.60 -33.92 10.86
N LYS A 336 7.77 -32.75 10.24
CA LYS A 336 7.56 -32.49 8.81
C LYS A 336 8.87 -32.05 8.17
N ARG A 337 9.03 -32.28 6.87
CA ARG A 337 10.14 -31.70 6.11
C ARG A 337 9.96 -30.18 6.01
N ILE A 338 11.06 -29.45 5.98
CA ILE A 338 11.07 -28.01 5.69
C ILE A 338 11.76 -27.81 4.35
N ARG A 339 11.14 -27.06 3.43
CA ARG A 339 11.77 -26.65 2.17
C ARG A 339 11.86 -25.14 2.03
N VAL A 340 13.00 -24.67 1.55
CA VAL A 340 13.12 -23.36 0.93
C VAL A 340 13.13 -23.60 -0.58
N ILE A 341 12.04 -23.25 -1.25
CA ILE A 341 11.82 -23.45 -2.68
C ILE A 341 12.18 -22.14 -3.38
N VAL A 342 12.99 -22.22 -4.44
CA VAL A 342 13.43 -21.06 -5.23
C VAL A 342 13.02 -21.21 -6.70
N GLY A 343 12.38 -20.18 -7.25
CA GLY A 343 12.09 -20.06 -8.68
C GLY A 343 13.00 -19.09 -9.41
N LEU A 344 12.88 -19.08 -10.74
CA LEU A 344 13.79 -18.37 -11.66
C LEU A 344 13.06 -17.53 -12.73
N ASP A 345 11.78 -17.24 -12.52
CA ASP A 345 10.96 -16.50 -13.51
C ASP A 345 9.79 -15.76 -12.87
N GLU A 346 9.86 -15.43 -11.57
CA GLU A 346 8.76 -14.73 -10.88
C GLU A 346 8.38 -13.44 -11.62
N GLU A 347 9.40 -12.63 -11.89
CA GLU A 347 9.34 -11.25 -12.40
C GLU A 347 8.84 -11.17 -13.85
N SER A 348 8.58 -12.33 -14.45
CA SER A 348 8.28 -12.49 -15.87
C SER A 348 7.20 -13.53 -16.15
N GLY A 349 6.37 -13.84 -15.16
CA GLY A 349 5.14 -14.63 -15.30
C GLY A 349 5.16 -15.99 -14.59
N SER A 350 6.15 -16.26 -13.75
CA SER A 350 6.23 -17.40 -12.83
C SER A 350 6.12 -18.77 -13.51
N ALA A 351 6.62 -18.93 -14.74
CA ALA A 351 6.56 -20.22 -15.43
C ALA A 351 7.35 -21.34 -14.70
N CYS A 352 8.34 -20.95 -13.90
CA CYS A 352 9.10 -21.82 -13.01
C CYS A 352 8.23 -22.59 -12.00
N MET A 353 7.27 -21.93 -11.34
CA MET A 353 6.43 -22.57 -10.33
C MET A 353 5.34 -23.44 -10.93
N ASN A 354 4.84 -23.08 -12.12
CA ASN A 354 3.99 -23.96 -12.90
C ASN A 354 4.68 -25.30 -13.23
N HIS A 355 6.02 -25.28 -13.40
CA HIS A 355 6.81 -26.50 -13.57
C HIS A 355 6.97 -27.25 -12.24
N TYR A 356 7.27 -26.56 -11.14
CA TYR A 356 7.36 -27.15 -9.80
C TYR A 356 6.07 -27.88 -9.41
N VAL A 357 4.91 -27.22 -9.50
CA VAL A 357 3.59 -27.78 -9.13
C VAL A 357 3.26 -29.06 -9.90
N LYS A 358 3.78 -29.22 -11.12
CA LYS A 358 3.53 -30.40 -11.96
C LYS A 358 4.43 -31.60 -11.62
N HIS A 359 5.62 -31.35 -11.06
CA HIS A 359 6.66 -32.37 -10.93
C HIS A 359 7.03 -32.70 -9.49
N GLU A 360 6.75 -31.80 -8.54
CA GLU A 360 7.14 -31.93 -7.14
C GLU A 360 5.93 -31.96 -6.19
N GLU A 361 6.23 -32.32 -4.95
CA GLU A 361 5.27 -32.30 -3.85
C GLU A 361 4.84 -30.87 -3.49
N ILE A 362 3.53 -30.70 -3.31
CA ILE A 362 2.91 -29.46 -2.84
C ILE A 362 3.03 -29.39 -1.31
N PRO A 363 3.46 -28.25 -0.74
CA PRO A 363 3.52 -28.08 0.71
C PRO A 363 2.15 -28.23 1.35
N LEU A 364 2.12 -28.81 2.55
CA LEU A 364 0.93 -28.83 3.41
C LEU A 364 0.48 -27.40 3.72
N MET A 365 1.46 -26.56 4.03
CA MET A 365 1.29 -25.13 4.29
C MET A 365 2.66 -24.44 4.22
N GLY A 366 2.65 -23.14 4.00
CA GLY A 366 3.88 -22.36 3.93
C GLY A 366 3.62 -20.89 3.68
N PHE A 367 4.69 -20.17 3.42
CA PHE A 367 4.62 -18.75 3.11
C PHE A 367 5.60 -18.39 2.00
N THR A 368 5.48 -17.19 1.44
CA THR A 368 6.52 -16.56 0.64
C THR A 368 7.13 -15.40 1.42
N SER A 369 8.45 -15.24 1.29
CA SER A 369 9.20 -14.09 1.80
C SER A 369 9.27 -12.95 0.79
N ASP A 370 8.44 -12.96 -0.24
CA ASP A 370 8.34 -11.90 -1.24
C ASP A 370 7.10 -11.02 -0.96
N ALA A 371 7.09 -10.39 0.22
CA ALA A 371 5.94 -9.63 0.70
C ALA A 371 6.25 -8.64 1.84
N ASN A 372 5.16 -8.05 2.36
CA ASN A 372 5.16 -7.29 3.60
C ASN A 372 4.69 -8.17 4.77
N PHE A 373 5.13 -7.82 5.98
CA PHE A 373 4.49 -8.21 7.23
C PHE A 373 3.34 -7.24 7.56
N PRO A 374 2.34 -7.64 8.35
CA PRO A 374 2.07 -9.00 8.86
C PRO A 374 1.60 -9.96 7.74
N ALA A 375 1.15 -11.17 8.08
CA ALA A 375 0.72 -12.15 7.07
C ALA A 375 -0.40 -11.61 6.16
N ILE A 376 -0.34 -11.96 4.88
CA ILE A 376 -1.34 -11.62 3.88
C ILE A 376 -2.23 -12.83 3.65
N TYR A 377 -3.45 -12.80 4.20
CA TYR A 377 -4.38 -13.94 4.14
C TYR A 377 -5.19 -13.97 2.84
N ALA A 378 -5.35 -12.81 2.20
CA ALA A 378 -6.14 -12.67 0.99
C ALA A 378 -5.50 -11.71 0.00
N GLU A 379 -5.58 -12.09 -1.27
CA GLU A 379 -5.17 -11.26 -2.38
C GLU A 379 -6.30 -11.22 -3.42
N LYS A 380 -6.80 -10.03 -3.73
CA LYS A 380 -7.93 -9.83 -4.65
C LYS A 380 -7.68 -10.47 -6.01
N GLY A 381 -8.73 -10.96 -6.66
CA GLY A 381 -8.61 -11.40 -8.04
C GLY A 381 -8.32 -10.22 -8.97
N ILE A 382 -7.65 -10.49 -10.10
CA ILE A 382 -7.21 -9.47 -11.05
C ILE A 382 -7.72 -9.86 -12.43
N ALA A 383 -8.53 -9.02 -13.05
CA ALA A 383 -9.00 -9.24 -14.42
C ALA A 383 -8.66 -8.03 -15.30
N ARG A 384 -8.08 -8.29 -16.48
CA ARG A 384 -7.78 -7.25 -17.47
C ARG A 384 -8.86 -7.25 -18.54
N LEU A 385 -9.71 -6.24 -18.52
CA LEU A 385 -10.88 -6.14 -19.38
C LEU A 385 -10.61 -5.17 -20.53
N ARG A 386 -10.81 -5.62 -21.77
CA ARG A 386 -10.75 -4.76 -22.97
C ARG A 386 -12.15 -4.43 -23.43
N PHE A 387 -12.44 -3.13 -23.44
CA PHE A 387 -13.63 -2.54 -24.03
C PHE A 387 -13.28 -2.02 -25.43
N THR A 388 -14.06 -2.38 -26.44
CA THR A 388 -13.89 -1.93 -27.82
C THR A 388 -15.16 -1.22 -28.27
N ILE A 389 -15.02 0.07 -28.58
CA ILE A 389 -16.10 0.95 -29.00
C ILE A 389 -15.91 1.26 -30.49
N SER A 390 -16.94 0.98 -31.30
CA SER A 390 -16.91 1.33 -32.72
C SER A 390 -17.02 2.84 -32.91
N ARG A 391 -16.20 3.42 -33.79
CA ARG A 391 -16.21 4.85 -34.12
C ARG A 391 -17.18 5.17 -35.25
N SER A 392 -17.82 6.34 -35.16
CA SER A 392 -18.64 6.92 -36.22
C SER A 392 -17.91 8.06 -36.94
N GLU A 393 -18.33 8.39 -38.15
CA GLU A 393 -17.75 9.53 -38.90
C GLU A 393 -17.96 10.88 -38.21
N ASN A 394 -18.92 10.99 -37.28
CA ASN A 394 -19.21 12.21 -36.53
C ASN A 394 -18.30 12.42 -35.33
N ASP A 395 -17.58 11.38 -34.91
CA ASP A 395 -16.72 11.45 -33.74
C ASP A 395 -15.55 12.42 -33.95
N GLN A 396 -15.20 13.16 -32.90
CA GLN A 396 -14.27 14.28 -33.01
C GLN A 396 -12.83 13.90 -32.73
N ILE A 397 -12.59 12.86 -31.91
CA ILE A 397 -11.26 12.36 -31.62
C ILE A 397 -10.76 11.53 -32.79
N THR A 398 -9.69 11.98 -33.45
CA THR A 398 -9.04 11.27 -34.56
C THR A 398 -8.03 10.25 -34.08
N LYS A 399 -7.37 10.54 -32.95
CA LYS A 399 -6.37 9.67 -32.35
C LYS A 399 -6.23 9.97 -30.86
N ALA A 400 -6.05 8.95 -30.04
CA ALA A 400 -5.64 9.13 -28.65
C ALA A 400 -4.76 7.97 -28.18
N LYS A 401 -3.87 8.24 -27.23
CA LYS A 401 -3.07 7.23 -26.54
C LYS A 401 -2.81 7.64 -25.09
N ALA A 402 -3.06 6.73 -24.15
CA ALA A 402 -2.77 6.95 -22.73
C ALA A 402 -2.30 5.66 -22.05
N GLY A 403 -1.48 5.84 -21.01
CA GLY A 403 -0.97 4.77 -20.17
C GLY A 403 0.22 4.00 -20.76
N ASN A 404 1.07 3.49 -19.87
CA ASN A 404 2.23 2.67 -20.22
C ASN A 404 2.05 1.21 -19.79
N ALA A 405 1.27 0.98 -18.73
CA ALA A 405 0.94 -0.33 -18.20
C ALA A 405 -0.50 -0.30 -17.66
N VAL A 406 -1.23 -1.40 -17.81
CA VAL A 406 -2.64 -1.51 -17.41
C VAL A 406 -2.82 -1.45 -15.90
N ASN A 407 -1.86 -1.94 -15.13
CA ASN A 407 -1.82 -1.92 -13.66
C ASN A 407 -1.31 -0.59 -13.09
N MET A 408 -1.29 0.49 -13.88
CA MET A 408 -0.92 1.83 -13.43
C MET A 408 -2.01 2.83 -13.82
N VAL A 409 -2.24 3.82 -12.97
CA VAL A 409 -3.04 5.00 -13.32
C VAL A 409 -2.26 5.81 -14.37
N PRO A 410 -2.81 6.08 -15.56
CA PRO A 410 -2.14 6.86 -16.60
C PRO A 410 -1.75 8.26 -16.12
N SER A 411 -0.46 8.59 -16.19
CA SER A 411 0.07 9.93 -15.91
C SER A 411 0.03 10.87 -17.11
N SER A 412 -0.24 10.35 -18.32
CA SER A 412 -0.36 11.17 -19.53
C SER A 412 -1.36 10.58 -20.51
N CYS A 413 -2.14 11.45 -21.15
CA CYS A 413 -3.04 11.14 -22.26
C CYS A 413 -2.77 12.12 -23.40
N GLN A 414 -2.37 11.60 -24.56
CA GLN A 414 -2.21 12.39 -25.79
C GLN A 414 -3.43 12.17 -26.67
N LEU A 415 -4.01 13.25 -27.19
CA LEU A 415 -5.24 13.21 -27.95
C LEU A 415 -5.25 14.25 -29.07
N GLU A 416 -5.76 13.87 -30.24
CA GLU A 416 -5.95 14.72 -31.41
C GLU A 416 -7.44 14.80 -31.75
N LEU A 417 -7.95 16.02 -31.98
CA LEU A 417 -9.28 16.23 -32.53
C LEU A 417 -9.19 16.58 -34.02
N LYS A 418 -10.30 16.47 -34.73
CA LYS A 418 -10.44 17.00 -36.09
C LYS A 418 -10.03 18.47 -36.14
N ASP A 419 -9.15 18.81 -37.08
CA ASP A 419 -8.70 20.17 -37.36
C ASP A 419 -8.02 20.91 -36.19
N THR A 420 -7.53 20.18 -35.17
CA THR A 420 -6.73 20.74 -34.07
C THR A 420 -5.35 20.09 -33.97
N ALA A 421 -4.43 20.75 -33.26
CA ALA A 421 -3.15 20.15 -32.92
C ALA A 421 -3.32 19.12 -31.80
N SER A 422 -2.39 18.15 -31.71
CA SER A 422 -2.32 17.21 -30.60
C SER A 422 -2.27 17.96 -29.26
N GLN A 423 -3.11 17.52 -28.33
CA GLN A 423 -3.20 17.99 -26.96
C GLN A 423 -2.63 16.91 -26.05
N GLN A 424 -1.99 17.33 -24.95
CA GLN A 424 -1.52 16.45 -23.90
C GLN A 424 -2.22 16.84 -22.60
N PHE A 425 -2.74 15.83 -21.90
CA PHE A 425 -3.33 15.94 -20.59
C PHE A 425 -2.47 15.18 -19.61
N ASP A 426 -2.12 15.82 -18.51
CA ASP A 426 -1.26 15.26 -17.48
C ASP A 426 -2.09 14.81 -16.28
N GLY A 427 -1.70 13.66 -15.73
CA GLY A 427 -2.26 13.05 -14.54
C GLY A 427 -1.18 12.79 -13.49
N VAL A 428 -1.52 11.96 -12.51
CA VAL A 428 -0.61 11.50 -11.45
C VAL A 428 -0.70 9.99 -11.41
N THR A 429 0.45 9.32 -11.57
CA THR A 429 0.51 7.86 -11.54
C THR A 429 0.26 7.33 -10.12
N ALA A 430 -0.37 6.17 -10.03
CA ALA A 430 -0.53 5.37 -8.84
C ALA A 430 -0.67 3.89 -9.25
N HIS A 431 -0.56 2.98 -8.29
CA HIS A 431 -0.79 1.56 -8.56
C HIS A 431 -2.26 1.30 -8.91
N GLY A 432 -2.53 0.45 -9.91
CA GLY A 432 -3.87 0.17 -10.44
C GLY A 432 -4.83 -0.45 -9.42
N SER A 433 -4.32 -1.02 -8.33
CA SER A 433 -5.15 -1.50 -7.22
C SER A 433 -5.66 -0.40 -6.29
N ARG A 434 -5.02 0.78 -6.32
CA ARG A 434 -5.37 1.97 -5.53
C ARG A 434 -5.48 3.21 -6.43
N PRO A 435 -6.38 3.20 -7.43
CA PRO A 435 -6.52 4.29 -8.38
C PRO A 435 -6.88 5.63 -7.73
N GLU A 436 -7.50 5.61 -6.55
CA GLU A 436 -7.86 6.78 -5.74
C GLU A 436 -6.67 7.63 -5.29
N LEU A 437 -5.46 7.06 -5.25
CA LEU A 437 -4.23 7.78 -4.92
C LEU A 437 -3.67 8.59 -6.10
N GLY A 438 -4.09 8.25 -7.32
CA GLY A 438 -3.65 8.87 -8.56
C GLY A 438 -4.59 9.97 -9.07
N LEU A 439 -4.28 10.46 -10.27
CA LEU A 439 -5.17 11.28 -11.09
C LEU A 439 -5.08 10.73 -12.51
N ASN A 440 -6.12 10.04 -12.98
CA ASN A 440 -6.10 9.41 -14.28
C ASN A 440 -6.13 10.46 -15.40
N ALA A 441 -5.07 10.51 -16.21
CA ALA A 441 -4.97 11.47 -17.32
C ALA A 441 -6.08 11.28 -18.38
N ILE A 442 -6.69 10.09 -18.48
CA ILE A 442 -7.86 9.86 -19.33
C ILE A 442 -9.07 10.61 -18.78
N ASN A 443 -9.33 10.55 -17.47
CA ASN A 443 -10.43 11.31 -16.84
C ASN A 443 -10.26 12.81 -17.09
N VAL A 444 -9.04 13.33 -16.90
CA VAL A 444 -8.72 14.75 -17.16
C VAL A 444 -9.01 15.14 -18.60
N ALA A 445 -8.63 14.31 -19.57
CA ALA A 445 -8.90 14.56 -20.99
C ALA A 445 -10.40 14.54 -21.29
N VAL A 446 -11.13 13.55 -20.76
CA VAL A 446 -12.57 13.40 -20.98
C VAL A 446 -13.35 14.59 -20.38
N ASP A 447 -13.05 14.96 -19.14
CA ASP A 447 -13.71 16.08 -18.46
C ASP A 447 -13.49 17.41 -19.19
N ALA A 448 -12.26 17.66 -19.65
CA ALA A 448 -11.93 18.88 -20.40
C ALA A 448 -12.68 18.97 -21.74
N LEU A 449 -12.80 17.84 -22.46
CA LEU A 449 -13.51 17.79 -23.73
C LEU A 449 -15.03 17.95 -23.56
N LEU A 450 -15.61 17.28 -22.56
CA LEU A 450 -17.03 17.41 -22.23
C LEU A 450 -17.38 18.85 -21.78
N ALA A 451 -16.53 19.47 -20.95
CA ALA A 451 -16.71 20.86 -20.52
C ALA A 451 -16.62 21.84 -21.70
N SER A 452 -15.88 21.49 -22.76
CA SER A 452 -15.75 22.27 -23.99
C SER A 452 -16.89 22.00 -25.00
N GLY A 453 -17.85 21.13 -24.65
CA GLY A 453 -19.00 20.79 -25.48
C GLY A 453 -18.69 19.85 -26.64
N HIS A 454 -17.58 19.10 -26.57
CA HIS A 454 -17.30 18.07 -27.56
C HIS A 454 -18.21 16.86 -27.36
N GLU A 455 -18.84 16.42 -28.44
CA GLU A 455 -19.63 15.19 -28.51
C GLU A 455 -18.83 14.13 -29.28
N ASP A 456 -18.69 12.95 -28.67
CA ASP A 456 -17.89 11.85 -29.19
C ASP A 456 -18.31 10.56 -28.47
N SER A 457 -18.44 9.47 -29.24
CA SER A 457 -18.95 8.18 -28.73
C SER A 457 -18.12 7.60 -27.59
N PHE A 458 -16.78 7.78 -27.62
CA PHE A 458 -15.90 7.36 -26.54
C PHE A 458 -16.11 8.22 -25.29
N LEU A 459 -16.25 9.54 -25.44
CA LEU A 459 -16.49 10.43 -24.29
C LEU A 459 -17.78 10.07 -23.56
N SER A 460 -18.86 9.81 -24.30
CA SER A 460 -20.15 9.40 -23.72
C SER A 460 -20.08 8.04 -23.01
N PHE A 461 -19.35 7.09 -23.58
CA PHE A 461 -19.11 5.80 -22.94
C PHE A 461 -18.28 5.97 -21.66
N TYR A 462 -17.15 6.68 -21.75
CA TYR A 462 -16.20 6.81 -20.66
C TYR A 462 -16.81 7.52 -19.45
N SER A 463 -17.46 8.67 -19.67
CA SER A 463 -18.06 9.44 -18.58
C SER A 463 -19.22 8.73 -17.88
N LYS A 464 -19.87 7.79 -18.58
CA LYS A 464 -20.95 6.98 -18.01
C LYS A 464 -20.43 5.88 -17.08
N TYR A 465 -19.28 5.29 -17.39
CA TYR A 465 -18.83 4.04 -16.75
C TYR A 465 -17.57 4.17 -15.89
N PHE A 466 -16.73 5.18 -16.11
CA PHE A 466 -15.40 5.31 -15.49
C PHE A 466 -15.22 6.64 -14.73
N SER A 467 -16.32 7.26 -14.31
CA SER A 467 -16.29 8.43 -13.41
C SER A 467 -15.84 8.06 -12.00
N GLU A 468 -16.17 6.85 -11.55
CA GLU A 468 -15.80 6.29 -10.26
C GLU A 468 -14.80 5.12 -10.44
N TYR A 469 -14.08 4.81 -9.38
CA TYR A 469 -13.09 3.72 -9.36
C TYR A 469 -13.61 2.43 -8.72
N ASP A 470 -14.83 2.40 -8.18
CA ASP A 470 -15.40 1.23 -7.48
C ASP A 470 -16.10 0.23 -8.42
N GLY A 471 -16.25 0.58 -9.70
CA GLY A 471 -16.96 -0.23 -10.69
C GLY A 471 -18.48 -0.21 -10.57
N SER A 472 -19.06 0.64 -9.74
CA SER A 472 -20.52 0.74 -9.52
C SER A 472 -21.30 0.98 -10.81
N ALA A 473 -20.83 1.90 -11.66
CA ALA A 473 -21.45 2.18 -12.95
C ALA A 473 -21.40 1.02 -13.95
N LEU A 474 -20.43 0.11 -13.79
CA LEU A 474 -20.29 -1.13 -14.55
C LEU A 474 -21.10 -2.28 -13.94
N GLY A 475 -21.77 -2.09 -12.79
CA GLY A 475 -22.42 -3.17 -12.05
C GLY A 475 -21.42 -4.15 -11.43
N LEU A 476 -20.16 -3.74 -11.23
CA LEU A 476 -19.09 -4.55 -10.67
C LEU A 476 -18.78 -4.22 -9.21
N ALA A 477 -19.43 -3.21 -8.62
CA ALA A 477 -19.20 -2.85 -7.22
C ALA A 477 -19.59 -4.00 -6.29
N PHE A 478 -18.62 -4.44 -5.50
CA PHE A 478 -18.76 -5.51 -4.52
C PHE A 478 -17.71 -5.32 -3.41
N GLU A 479 -18.03 -5.78 -2.20
CA GLU A 479 -17.16 -5.69 -1.03
C GLU A 479 -17.35 -6.93 -0.12
N ASP A 480 -16.24 -7.49 0.34
CA ASP A 480 -16.17 -8.52 1.37
C ASP A 480 -15.00 -8.25 2.34
N GLU A 481 -14.61 -9.24 3.15
CA GLU A 481 -13.50 -9.10 4.10
C GLU A 481 -12.12 -8.80 3.45
N SER A 482 -11.95 -9.14 2.18
CA SER A 482 -10.75 -8.81 1.39
C SER A 482 -10.77 -7.39 0.84
N GLY A 483 -11.84 -6.62 1.07
CA GLY A 483 -12.03 -5.22 0.72
C GLY A 483 -12.96 -5.01 -0.49
N SER A 484 -12.99 -3.78 -1.02
CA SER A 484 -13.90 -3.39 -2.12
C SER A 484 -13.31 -3.58 -3.51
N THR A 485 -14.15 -3.72 -4.52
CA THR A 485 -13.74 -3.74 -5.93
C THR A 485 -13.05 -2.44 -6.32
N THR A 486 -11.99 -2.50 -7.14
CA THR A 486 -11.36 -1.32 -7.75
C THR A 486 -11.17 -1.48 -9.26
N VAL A 487 -11.35 -0.39 -9.99
CA VAL A 487 -11.35 -0.31 -11.45
C VAL A 487 -10.41 0.80 -11.88
N ASN A 488 -9.35 0.44 -12.59
CA ASN A 488 -8.41 1.39 -13.18
C ASN A 488 -8.46 1.34 -14.72
N ALA A 489 -8.86 2.44 -15.35
CA ALA A 489 -8.70 2.65 -16.79
C ALA A 489 -7.21 2.87 -17.13
N GLY A 490 -6.49 1.79 -17.38
CA GLY A 490 -5.02 1.79 -17.42
C GLY A 490 -4.40 2.04 -18.80
N LEU A 491 -5.08 1.68 -19.89
CA LEU A 491 -4.58 1.91 -21.25
C LEU A 491 -5.71 2.39 -22.17
N LEU A 492 -5.41 3.40 -22.99
CA LEU A 492 -6.30 3.89 -24.03
C LEU A 492 -5.57 3.94 -25.36
N GLU A 493 -6.21 3.44 -26.41
CA GLU A 493 -5.81 3.67 -27.79
C GLU A 493 -7.05 3.96 -28.64
N ILE A 494 -7.05 5.09 -29.35
CA ILE A 494 -8.14 5.47 -30.26
C ILE A 494 -7.56 5.69 -31.65
N ASP A 495 -8.23 5.14 -32.66
CA ASP A 495 -7.99 5.41 -34.06
C ASP A 495 -9.30 5.76 -34.80
N ALA A 496 -9.23 5.88 -36.13
CA ALA A 496 -10.37 6.25 -36.97
C ALA A 496 -11.51 5.21 -37.00
N LYS A 497 -11.26 3.97 -36.56
CA LYS A 497 -12.21 2.85 -36.63
C LYS A 497 -12.76 2.46 -35.28
N GLN A 498 -11.93 2.47 -34.24
CA GLN A 498 -12.32 2.06 -32.90
C GLN A 498 -11.59 2.81 -31.79
N ALA A 499 -12.20 2.82 -30.60
CA ALA A 499 -11.54 3.14 -29.35
C ALA A 499 -11.40 1.85 -28.52
N GLU A 500 -10.19 1.56 -28.06
CA GLU A 500 -9.88 0.46 -27.17
C GLU A 500 -9.45 0.99 -25.81
N LEU A 501 -10.18 0.58 -24.77
CA LEU A 501 -9.85 0.86 -23.37
C LEU A 501 -9.54 -0.46 -22.67
N VAL A 502 -8.35 -0.58 -22.08
CA VAL A 502 -7.99 -1.72 -21.24
C VAL A 502 -8.00 -1.29 -19.79
N VAL A 503 -8.73 -2.05 -18.99
CA VAL A 503 -9.04 -1.77 -17.59
C VAL A 503 -8.46 -2.86 -16.71
N ASP A 504 -7.83 -2.47 -15.60
CA ASP A 504 -7.41 -3.35 -14.51
C ASP A 504 -8.51 -3.39 -13.46
N LEU A 505 -9.17 -4.54 -13.33
CA LEU A 505 -10.20 -4.80 -12.32
C LEU A 505 -9.56 -5.60 -11.18
N ARG A 506 -9.62 -5.08 -9.95
CA ARG A 506 -9.34 -5.84 -8.73
C ARG A 506 -10.66 -6.19 -8.06
N TYR A 507 -10.93 -7.46 -7.85
CA TYR A 507 -12.21 -7.91 -7.31
C TYR A 507 -12.04 -8.74 -6.02
N PRO A 508 -12.94 -8.61 -5.04
CA PRO A 508 -12.84 -9.32 -3.76
C PRO A 508 -12.98 -10.85 -3.90
N VAL A 509 -12.46 -11.60 -2.92
CA VAL A 509 -12.31 -13.07 -3.01
C VAL A 509 -13.61 -13.84 -3.23
N SER A 510 -14.74 -13.31 -2.75
CA SER A 510 -16.06 -13.93 -2.89
C SER A 510 -16.89 -13.40 -4.07
N PHE A 511 -16.32 -12.54 -4.91
CA PHE A 511 -17.00 -11.99 -6.08
C PHE A 511 -17.12 -13.02 -7.22
N ASP A 512 -18.34 -13.21 -7.72
CA ASP A 512 -18.62 -14.06 -8.89
C ASP A 512 -18.31 -13.30 -10.19
N LEU A 513 -17.03 -13.33 -10.58
CA LEU A 513 -16.54 -12.64 -11.77
C LEU A 513 -17.24 -13.10 -13.05
N ASP A 514 -17.44 -14.41 -13.22
CA ASP A 514 -17.99 -14.97 -14.46
C ASP A 514 -19.41 -14.47 -14.71
N THR A 515 -20.30 -14.59 -13.70
CA THR A 515 -21.68 -14.10 -13.81
C THR A 515 -21.71 -12.58 -14.04
N ALA A 516 -20.89 -11.83 -13.31
CA ALA A 516 -20.84 -10.37 -13.45
C ALA A 516 -20.36 -9.92 -14.84
N LEU A 517 -19.37 -10.60 -15.42
CA LEU A 517 -18.87 -10.31 -16.76
C LEU A 517 -19.87 -10.73 -17.85
N GLU A 518 -20.63 -11.81 -17.67
CA GLU A 518 -21.73 -12.18 -18.57
C GLU A 518 -22.81 -11.09 -18.61
N ASP A 519 -23.28 -10.65 -17.45
CA ASP A 519 -24.28 -9.59 -17.32
C ASP A 519 -23.79 -8.26 -17.92
N LEU A 520 -22.55 -7.87 -17.61
CA LEU A 520 -21.94 -6.65 -18.15
C LEU A 520 -21.81 -6.73 -19.67
N LYS A 521 -21.40 -7.87 -20.22
CA LYS A 521 -21.27 -8.07 -21.66
C LYS A 521 -22.62 -7.97 -22.36
N GLU A 522 -23.69 -8.52 -21.79
CA GLU A 522 -25.05 -8.39 -22.34
C GLU A 522 -25.55 -6.93 -22.31
N SER A 523 -25.23 -6.20 -21.25
CA SER A 523 -25.58 -4.78 -21.11
C SER A 523 -24.86 -3.93 -22.16
N LEU A 524 -23.55 -4.08 -22.27
CA LEU A 524 -22.70 -3.33 -23.21
C LEU A 524 -22.99 -3.65 -24.68
N ALA A 525 -23.36 -4.89 -25.00
CA ALA A 525 -23.74 -5.27 -26.36
C ALA A 525 -24.95 -4.48 -26.89
N LYS A 526 -25.87 -4.08 -26.01
CA LYS A 526 -27.04 -3.23 -26.37
C LYS A 526 -26.61 -1.81 -26.73
N GLU A 527 -25.44 -1.38 -26.29
CA GLU A 527 -24.84 -0.07 -26.54
C GLU A 527 -23.78 -0.12 -27.66
N GLY A 528 -23.57 -1.28 -28.28
CA GLY A 528 -22.59 -1.46 -29.35
C GLY A 528 -21.14 -1.50 -28.86
N VAL A 529 -20.92 -1.77 -27.58
CA VAL A 529 -19.59 -1.92 -26.97
C VAL A 529 -19.25 -3.39 -26.83
N ALA A 530 -18.11 -3.82 -27.34
CA ALA A 530 -17.62 -5.19 -27.18
C ALA A 530 -16.72 -5.28 -25.94
N LEU A 531 -16.93 -6.31 -25.12
CA LEU A 531 -16.13 -6.62 -23.93
C LEU A 531 -15.41 -7.97 -24.12
N SER A 532 -14.12 -8.01 -23.77
CA SER A 532 -13.33 -9.24 -23.72
C SER A 532 -12.35 -9.22 -22.55
N MET A 533 -12.15 -10.37 -21.90
CA MET A 533 -11.11 -10.55 -20.88
C MET A 533 -9.80 -10.93 -21.58
N GLN A 534 -8.74 -10.17 -21.32
CA GLN A 534 -7.42 -10.38 -21.91
C GLN A 534 -6.54 -11.29 -21.05
N ASP A 535 -6.71 -11.17 -19.74
CA ASP A 535 -5.87 -11.80 -18.73
C ASP A 535 -6.66 -11.87 -17.42
N HIS A 536 -6.36 -12.88 -16.61
CA HIS A 536 -7.10 -13.18 -15.40
C HIS A 536 -6.23 -13.95 -14.41
N MET A 537 -6.18 -13.45 -13.18
CA MET A 537 -5.64 -14.13 -12.03
C MET A 537 -6.74 -14.31 -10.99
N GLU A 538 -7.00 -15.56 -10.64
CA GLU A 538 -7.95 -15.94 -9.58
C GLU A 538 -7.52 -15.39 -8.22
N PRO A 539 -8.45 -15.01 -7.32
CA PRO A 539 -8.11 -14.58 -5.98
C PRO A 539 -7.36 -15.65 -5.19
N LEU A 540 -6.51 -15.21 -4.26
CA LEU A 540 -5.92 -16.07 -3.23
C LEU A 540 -6.66 -15.81 -1.92
N TYR A 541 -7.07 -16.87 -1.25
CA TYR A 541 -7.77 -16.78 0.02
C TYR A 541 -7.37 -17.93 0.94
N LEU A 542 -6.94 -17.57 2.15
CA LEU A 542 -6.73 -18.47 3.27
C LEU A 542 -7.50 -17.90 4.46
N PRO A 543 -8.38 -18.68 5.11
CA PRO A 543 -9.14 -18.19 6.26
C PRO A 543 -8.22 -17.61 7.34
N GLN A 544 -8.62 -16.49 7.95
CA GLN A 544 -7.82 -15.83 8.99
C GLN A 544 -7.60 -16.74 10.22
N ASP A 545 -8.56 -17.62 10.51
CA ASP A 545 -8.51 -18.62 11.58
C ASP A 545 -7.86 -19.96 11.15
N SER A 546 -7.30 -20.02 9.94
CA SER A 546 -6.59 -21.21 9.50
C SER A 546 -5.34 -21.46 10.36
N PRO A 547 -4.93 -22.73 10.55
CA PRO A 547 -3.74 -23.06 11.33
C PRO A 547 -2.47 -22.33 10.87
N LEU A 548 -2.35 -22.10 9.56
CA LEU A 548 -1.23 -21.37 8.97
C LEU A 548 -1.26 -19.89 9.37
N ILE A 549 -2.36 -19.18 9.09
CA ILE A 549 -2.43 -17.73 9.34
C ILE A 549 -2.34 -17.44 10.84
N SER A 550 -3.03 -18.22 11.66
CA SER A 550 -2.97 -18.05 13.13
C SER A 550 -1.53 -18.24 13.65
N ALA A 551 -0.84 -19.31 13.25
CA ALA A 551 0.54 -19.54 13.69
C ALA A 551 1.51 -18.43 13.26
N LEU A 552 1.41 -17.94 12.01
CA LEU A 552 2.27 -16.85 11.53
C LEU A 552 1.97 -15.52 12.24
N MET A 553 0.69 -15.25 12.53
CA MET A 553 0.31 -14.04 13.25
C MET A 553 0.74 -14.09 14.71
N ASP A 554 0.65 -15.23 15.39
CA ASP A 554 1.13 -15.41 16.75
C ASP A 554 2.64 -15.17 16.83
N VAL A 555 3.41 -15.74 15.91
CA VAL A 555 4.87 -15.52 15.82
C VAL A 555 5.20 -14.06 15.56
N TYR A 556 4.50 -13.42 14.61
CA TYR A 556 4.72 -12.02 14.29
C TYR A 556 4.44 -11.15 15.50
N ASN A 557 3.22 -11.19 16.05
CA ASN A 557 2.76 -10.36 17.16
C ASN A 557 3.61 -10.56 18.42
N GLN A 558 3.97 -11.80 18.76
CA GLN A 558 4.87 -12.06 19.88
C GLN A 558 6.24 -11.41 19.65
N GLY A 559 6.79 -11.61 18.45
CA GLY A 559 8.12 -11.14 18.04
C GLY A 559 8.21 -9.62 17.93
N THR A 560 7.19 -8.93 17.44
CA THR A 560 7.17 -7.48 17.19
C THR A 560 6.50 -6.68 18.30
N GLY A 561 5.75 -7.33 19.19
CA GLY A 561 4.95 -6.65 20.22
C GLY A 561 3.72 -5.92 19.70
N THR A 562 3.25 -6.31 18.52
CA THR A 562 2.00 -5.81 17.94
C THR A 562 0.83 -6.71 18.33
N GLU A 563 -0.39 -6.18 18.19
CA GLU A 563 -1.65 -6.97 18.25
C GLU A 563 -2.34 -6.98 16.87
N GLY A 564 -1.54 -6.94 15.81
CA GLY A 564 -2.01 -6.84 14.44
C GLY A 564 -2.76 -8.08 13.96
N ARG A 565 -3.55 -7.91 12.90
CA ARG A 565 -4.24 -9.00 12.19
C ARG A 565 -3.64 -9.21 10.81
N ALA A 566 -3.87 -10.39 10.24
CA ALA A 566 -3.50 -10.65 8.86
C ALA A 566 -4.26 -9.69 7.92
N VAL A 567 -3.63 -9.28 6.84
CA VAL A 567 -4.16 -8.24 5.94
C VAL A 567 -4.59 -8.82 4.59
N ALA A 568 -5.50 -8.11 3.93
CA ALA A 568 -5.87 -8.37 2.55
C ALA A 568 -5.27 -7.29 1.64
N ILE A 569 -4.79 -7.67 0.45
CA ILE A 569 -4.23 -6.72 -0.52
C ILE A 569 -4.91 -6.83 -1.88
N GLY A 570 -4.83 -5.75 -2.66
CA GLY A 570 -5.26 -5.74 -4.06
C GLY A 570 -4.20 -6.25 -5.05
N GLY A 571 -2.97 -6.46 -4.59
CA GLY A 571 -1.82 -6.94 -5.38
C GLY A 571 -1.79 -8.46 -5.52
N GLY A 572 -0.84 -8.96 -6.29
CA GLY A 572 -0.48 -10.38 -6.32
C GLY A 572 0.93 -10.55 -5.75
N THR A 573 1.18 -11.62 -4.99
CA THR A 573 2.53 -12.02 -4.59
C THR A 573 2.86 -13.41 -5.15
N TYR A 574 4.10 -13.84 -4.94
CA TYR A 574 4.51 -15.20 -5.28
C TYR A 574 3.73 -16.31 -4.54
N ALA A 575 2.94 -15.97 -3.51
CA ALA A 575 2.04 -16.91 -2.83
C ALA A 575 1.05 -17.60 -3.78
N ARG A 576 0.67 -16.95 -4.88
CA ARG A 576 -0.25 -17.51 -5.90
C ARG A 576 0.35 -18.64 -6.71
N SER A 577 1.67 -18.79 -6.68
CA SER A 577 2.39 -19.69 -7.56
C SER A 577 2.26 -21.17 -7.14
N ILE A 578 1.98 -21.43 -5.86
CA ILE A 578 1.83 -22.76 -5.27
C ILE A 578 0.65 -22.75 -4.27
N PRO A 579 -0.22 -23.79 -4.26
CA PRO A 579 -1.28 -23.90 -3.25
C PRO A 579 -0.77 -23.92 -1.80
N ASN A 580 -1.62 -23.51 -0.86
CA ASN A 580 -1.36 -23.51 0.59
C ASN A 580 -0.24 -22.55 1.06
N ILE A 581 0.07 -21.53 0.26
CA ILE A 581 1.06 -20.50 0.57
C ILE A 581 0.35 -19.17 0.81
N CYS A 582 0.77 -18.43 1.84
CA CYS A 582 0.43 -17.02 2.04
C CYS A 582 1.66 -16.12 1.87
N ALA A 583 1.48 -14.80 1.80
CA ALA A 583 2.59 -13.87 1.84
C ALA A 583 2.95 -13.48 3.29
N TYR A 584 4.25 -13.41 3.62
CA TYR A 584 4.71 -13.13 4.99
C TYR A 584 6.10 -12.49 5.01
N GLY A 585 6.15 -11.15 4.91
CA GLY A 585 7.39 -10.38 5.02
C GLY A 585 8.38 -10.56 3.86
N PRO A 586 9.61 -10.00 3.98
CA PRO A 586 10.20 -9.48 5.21
C PRO A 586 10.02 -7.99 5.45
N ALA A 587 9.42 -7.24 4.52
CA ALA A 587 9.27 -5.79 4.69
C ALA A 587 8.29 -5.47 5.83
N PHE A 588 8.68 -4.63 6.78
CA PHE A 588 7.85 -4.30 7.94
C PHE A 588 6.95 -3.09 7.65
N PRO A 589 5.82 -2.94 8.35
CA PRO A 589 5.05 -1.71 8.33
C PRO A 589 5.93 -0.48 8.58
N GLY A 590 5.81 0.52 7.69
CA GLY A 590 6.62 1.74 7.72
C GLY A 590 7.94 1.66 6.94
N ASP A 591 8.33 0.51 6.40
CA ASP A 591 9.47 0.43 5.48
C ASP A 591 9.20 1.17 4.16
N ALA A 592 10.29 1.70 3.60
CA ALA A 592 10.24 2.30 2.28
C ALA A 592 10.09 1.20 1.23
N ASP A 593 9.16 1.38 0.31
CA ASP A 593 9.08 0.57 -0.90
C ASP A 593 10.25 0.94 -1.82
N VAL A 594 11.23 0.04 -1.93
CA VAL A 594 12.49 0.22 -2.67
C VAL A 594 12.76 -0.91 -3.66
N ALA A 595 11.88 -1.91 -3.72
CA ALA A 595 11.94 -2.97 -4.71
C ALA A 595 11.89 -2.36 -6.12
N HIS A 596 12.60 -2.99 -7.05
CA HIS A 596 12.73 -2.58 -8.46
C HIS A 596 13.34 -1.19 -8.73
N GLN A 597 13.59 -0.38 -7.69
CA GLN A 597 14.18 0.95 -7.81
C GLN A 597 15.71 0.89 -7.91
N ALA A 598 16.31 2.02 -8.31
CA ALA A 598 17.75 2.20 -8.27
C ALA A 598 18.24 2.35 -6.82
N ASP A 599 19.43 1.83 -6.54
CA ASP A 599 19.96 1.73 -5.17
C ASP A 599 18.99 1.02 -4.21
N GLU A 600 18.32 -0.04 -4.70
CA GLU A 600 17.56 -0.99 -3.88
C GLU A 600 18.37 -1.40 -2.65
N TRP A 601 17.73 -1.39 -1.49
CA TRP A 601 18.40 -1.66 -0.22
C TRP A 601 17.51 -2.37 0.79
N ILE A 602 18.14 -3.04 1.75
CA ILE A 602 17.47 -3.61 2.91
C ILE A 602 18.26 -3.30 4.19
N SER A 603 17.56 -3.09 5.30
CA SER A 603 18.18 -2.95 6.62
C SER A 603 18.70 -4.32 7.08
N LEU A 604 19.98 -4.39 7.46
CA LEU A 604 20.57 -5.62 7.97
C LEU A 604 19.90 -6.04 9.29
N GLU A 605 19.64 -5.10 10.19
CA GLU A 605 18.90 -5.37 11.43
C GLU A 605 17.53 -5.99 11.14
N LYS A 606 16.73 -5.38 10.25
CA LYS A 606 15.40 -5.90 9.90
C LYS A 606 15.45 -7.23 9.15
N LEU A 607 16.44 -7.44 8.29
CA LEU A 607 16.66 -8.71 7.61
C LEU A 607 16.95 -9.83 8.63
N LEU A 608 17.78 -9.56 9.65
CA LEU A 608 18.05 -10.51 10.73
C LEU A 608 16.82 -10.74 11.62
N ALA A 609 16.03 -9.70 11.90
CA ALA A 609 14.78 -9.83 12.64
C ALA A 609 13.76 -10.71 11.88
N ALA A 610 13.60 -10.48 10.57
CA ALA A 610 12.77 -11.32 9.70
C ALA A 610 13.26 -12.78 9.67
N THR A 611 14.59 -12.99 9.60
CA THR A 611 15.20 -14.33 9.69
C THR A 611 14.82 -15.04 11.00
N CYS A 612 14.80 -14.31 12.13
CA CYS A 612 14.36 -14.85 13.42
C CYS A 612 12.87 -15.20 13.43
N ILE A 613 12.02 -14.33 12.85
CA ILE A 613 10.59 -14.56 12.68
C ILE A 613 10.35 -15.82 11.86
N TYR A 614 11.04 -16.00 10.72
CA TYR A 614 10.96 -17.21 9.90
C TYR A 614 11.42 -18.46 10.64
N ARG A 615 12.49 -18.37 11.44
CA ARG A 615 12.97 -19.50 12.27
C ARG A 615 11.87 -19.95 13.24
N ASN A 616 11.20 -19.00 13.88
CA ASN A 616 10.12 -19.29 14.82
C ASN A 616 8.86 -19.83 14.11
N ALA A 617 8.50 -19.27 12.96
CA ALA A 617 7.41 -19.76 12.12
C ALA A 617 7.65 -21.21 11.68
N PHE A 618 8.81 -21.52 11.12
CA PHE A 618 9.17 -22.88 10.72
C PHE A 618 9.18 -23.85 11.89
N ARG A 619 9.62 -23.41 13.08
CA ARG A 619 9.58 -24.26 14.27
C ARG A 619 8.19 -24.77 14.54
N ILE A 620 7.20 -23.87 14.58
CA ILE A 620 5.80 -24.22 14.87
C ILE A 620 5.22 -25.07 13.74
N LEU A 621 5.36 -24.63 12.49
CA LEU A 621 4.75 -25.30 11.33
C LEU A 621 5.29 -26.71 11.10
N ALA A 622 6.59 -26.93 11.35
CA ALA A 622 7.25 -28.22 11.13
C ALA A 622 7.05 -29.23 12.27
N THR A 623 6.64 -28.80 13.46
CA THR A 623 6.27 -29.70 14.56
C THR A 623 4.79 -30.04 14.52
N LYS A 624 4.41 -31.21 15.04
CA LYS A 624 3.01 -31.54 15.32
C LYS A 624 2.70 -31.04 16.73
N GLU A 625 1.68 -30.20 16.87
CA GLU A 625 1.02 -30.02 18.17
C GLU A 625 0.14 -31.23 18.52
#